data_AF-A0A0A3I867-F1
#
_entry.id   AF-A0A0A3I867-F1
#
_cell.length_a   1.000
_cell.length_b   1.000
_cell.length_c   1.000
_cell.angle_alpha   90.00
_cell.angle_beta   90.00
_cell.angle_gamma   90.00
#
_symmetry.space_group_name_H-M   'P 1'
#
loop_
_entity.id
_entity.type
_entity.pdbx_description
1 polymer ?
#
loop_
_entity_poly.entity_id
_entity_poly.type
_entity_poly.pdbx_seq_one_letter_code
_entity_poly.pdbx_strand_id
1 'polypeptide(L)'
;MAFAIAIFILAIAVVAAVFLTSGKSRKRKYIVWGLTTMIVIAPIFSWLVSISFAIIVEDGFAGIGLMVLMFPFVFLIGIILLLMGIFTKTKQVEISDF
;
A
#
# COMPACT_ATOMS: atom_id res chain seq x y z
N MET A 1 -11.19 16.20 -12.15
CA MET A 1 -12.02 14.99 -11.97
C MET A 1 -11.18 13.75 -11.64
N ALA A 2 -10.23 13.34 -12.47
CA ALA A 2 -9.43 12.12 -12.24
C ALA A 2 -8.65 12.12 -10.90
N PHE A 3 -8.01 13.24 -10.55
CA PHE A 3 -7.34 13.40 -9.24
C PHE A 3 -8.27 13.16 -8.05
N ALA A 4 -9.48 13.72 -8.08
CA ALA A 4 -10.46 13.56 -7.00
C ALA A 4 -10.90 12.09 -6.85
N ILE A 5 -11.13 11.39 -7.96
CA ILE A 5 -11.47 9.96 -7.96
C ILE A 5 -10.32 9.14 -7.38
N ALA A 6 -9.08 9.39 -7.81
CA ALA A 6 -7.91 8.67 -7.31
C ALA A 6 -7.70 8.87 -5.80
N ILE A 7 -7.84 10.11 -5.31
CA ILE A 7 -7.77 10.42 -3.87
C ILE A 7 -8.90 9.70 -3.11
N PHE A 8 -10.11 9.70 -3.65
CA PHE A 8 -11.25 9.01 -3.04
C PHE A 8 -11.03 7.50 -2.94
N ILE A 9 -10.51 6.86 -4.00
CA ILE A 9 -10.18 5.43 -3.98
C ILE A 9 -9.10 5.13 -2.94
N LEU A 10 -8.06 5.96 -2.85
CA LEU A 10 -7.03 5.82 -1.81
C LEU A 10 -7.62 5.93 -0.40
N ALA A 11 -8.50 6.91 -0.17
CA ALA A 11 -9.16 7.09 1.12
C ALA A 11 -10.00 5.86 1.49
N ILE A 12 -10.81 5.34 0.56
CA ILE A 12 -11.58 4.11 0.77
C ILE A 12 -10.67 2.93 1.08
N ALA A 13 -9.58 2.77 0.34
CA ALA A 13 -8.65 1.65 0.52
C ALA A 13 -7.99 1.69 1.90
N VAL A 14 -7.60 2.87 2.38
CA VAL A 14 -7.04 3.06 3.73
C VAL A 14 -8.10 2.75 4.79
N VAL A 15 -9.31 3.28 4.64
CA VAL A 15 -10.41 3.02 5.57
C VAL A 15 -10.72 1.52 5.63
N ALA A 16 -10.84 0.86 4.48
CA ALA A 16 -11.06 -0.58 4.39
C ALA A 16 -9.91 -1.38 5.05
N ALA A 17 -8.65 -1.01 4.81
CA ALA A 17 -7.50 -1.65 5.45
C ALA A 17 -7.55 -1.50 6.98
N VAL A 18 -7.91 -0.33 7.50
CA VAL A 18 -8.10 -0.10 8.94
C VAL A 18 -9.20 -1.00 9.49
N PHE A 19 -10.39 -1.02 8.87
CA PHE A 19 -11.49 -1.90 9.28
C PHE A 19 -11.10 -3.39 9.26
N LEU A 20 -10.38 -3.84 8.24
CA LEU A 20 -9.94 -5.23 8.11
C LEU A 20 -8.86 -5.62 9.14
N THR A 21 -8.16 -4.65 9.74
CA THR A 21 -7.04 -4.89 10.66
C THR A 21 -7.33 -4.55 12.11
N SER A 22 -8.39 -3.79 12.40
CA SER A 22 -8.83 -3.46 13.77
C SER A 22 -9.12 -4.71 14.60
N GLY A 23 -8.48 -4.81 15.76
CA GLY A 23 -8.62 -5.95 16.69
C GLY A 23 -8.00 -7.27 16.20
N LYS A 24 -7.17 -7.24 15.15
CA LYS A 24 -6.58 -8.45 14.55
C LYS A 24 -5.11 -8.62 14.89
N SER A 25 -4.62 -9.85 14.73
CA SER A 25 -3.23 -10.22 14.99
C SER A 25 -2.26 -9.41 14.11
N ARG A 26 -1.04 -9.18 14.62
CA ARG A 26 0.02 -8.47 13.89
C ARG A 26 0.29 -9.07 12.51
N LYS A 27 0.23 -10.40 12.41
CA LYS A 27 0.27 -11.16 11.15
C LYS A 27 -0.77 -10.66 10.14
N ARG A 28 -2.06 -10.61 10.53
CA ARG A 28 -3.12 -10.13 9.64
C ARG A 28 -2.93 -8.66 9.25
N LYS A 29 -2.47 -7.82 10.19
CA LYS A 29 -2.20 -6.41 9.89
C LYS A 29 -1.18 -6.26 8.76
N TYR A 30 -0.04 -6.93 8.89
CA TYR A 30 1.02 -6.87 7.87
C TYR A 30 0.57 -7.42 6.50
N ILE A 31 -0.17 -8.53 6.47
CA ILE A 31 -0.70 -9.07 5.20
C ILE A 31 -1.66 -8.09 4.53
N VAL A 32 -2.64 -7.57 5.27
CA VAL A 32 -3.64 -6.63 4.71
C VAL A 32 -2.96 -5.36 4.22
N TRP A 33 -2.09 -4.75 5.03
CA TRP A 33 -1.39 -3.53 4.65
C TRP A 33 -0.42 -3.76 3.48
N GLY A 34 0.25 -4.91 3.42
CA GLY A 34 1.08 -5.28 2.28
C GLY A 34 0.27 -5.35 0.98
N LEU A 35 -0.84 -6.09 0.98
CA LEU A 35 -1.72 -6.21 -0.19
C LEU A 35 -2.36 -4.87 -0.58
N THR A 36 -2.86 -4.09 0.38
CA THR A 36 -3.41 -2.75 0.11
C THR A 36 -2.35 -1.85 -0.52
N THR A 37 -1.11 -1.93 -0.01
CA THR A 37 0.01 -1.14 -0.55
C THR A 37 0.34 -1.54 -1.98
N MET A 38 0.43 -2.85 -2.26
CA MET A 38 0.80 -3.37 -3.59
C MET A 38 -0.28 -3.13 -4.65
N ILE A 39 -1.53 -3.42 -4.32
CA ILE A 39 -2.63 -3.49 -5.31
C ILE A 39 -3.28 -2.13 -5.51
N VAL A 40 -3.32 -1.28 -4.47
CA VAL A 40 -4.08 -0.02 -4.52
C VAL A 40 -3.17 1.19 -4.38
N ILE A 41 -2.35 1.25 -3.32
CA ILE A 41 -1.54 2.45 -3.05
C ILE A 41 -0.47 2.61 -4.12
N ALA A 42 0.32 1.58 -4.43
CA ALA A 42 1.40 1.65 -5.39
C ALA A 42 0.96 2.19 -6.77
N PRO A 43 -0.07 1.64 -7.44
CA PRO A 43 -0.48 2.17 -8.74
C PRO A 43 -1.07 3.58 -8.64
N ILE A 44 -1.96 3.83 -7.68
CA ILE A 44 -2.73 5.09 -7.65
C ILE A 44 -1.87 6.25 -7.11
N PHE A 45 -1.11 6.04 -6.04
CA PHE A 45 -0.24 7.07 -5.48
C PHE A 45 0.89 7.44 -6.44
N SER A 46 1.54 6.45 -7.06
CA SER A 46 2.60 6.71 -8.04
C SER A 46 2.07 7.49 -9.24
N TRP A 47 0.89 7.13 -9.74
CA TRP A 47 0.23 7.88 -10.82
C TRP A 47 -0.10 9.31 -10.40
N LEU A 48 -0.71 9.51 -9.22
CA LEU A 48 -1.07 10.83 -8.70
C LEU A 48 0.14 11.76 -8.61
N VAL A 49 1.23 11.30 -7.99
CA VAL A 49 2.46 12.09 -7.83
C VAL A 49 3.09 12.37 -9.19
N SER A 50 3.18 11.37 -10.05
CA SER A 50 3.88 11.47 -11.33
C SER A 50 3.17 12.36 -12.34
N ILE A 51 1.84 12.27 -12.43
CA ILE A 51 1.07 13.17 -13.29
C ILE A 51 1.06 14.59 -12.74
N SER A 52 0.99 14.77 -11.41
CA SER A 52 1.13 16.12 -10.81
C SER A 52 2.47 16.75 -11.19
N PHE A 53 3.55 15.97 -11.09
CA PHE A 53 4.89 16.40 -11.46
C PHE A 53 5.01 16.73 -12.96
N ALA A 54 4.45 15.87 -13.83
CA ALA A 54 4.44 16.10 -15.27
C ALA A 54 3.75 17.41 -15.65
N ILE A 55 2.64 17.75 -14.96
CA ILE A 55 1.90 19.00 -15.19
C ILE A 55 2.73 20.21 -14.74
N ILE A 56 3.39 20.13 -13.58
CA ILE A 56 4.20 21.22 -13.02
C ILE A 56 5.41 21.52 -13.90
N VAL A 57 6.05 20.49 -14.45
CA VAL A 57 7.26 20.60 -15.29
C VAL A 57 6.91 20.75 -16.79
N GLU A 58 5.63 20.59 -17.14
CA GLU A 58 5.13 20.59 -18.52
C GLU A 58 5.81 19.53 -19.42
N ASP A 59 6.26 18.41 -18.82
CA ASP A 59 6.96 17.32 -19.50
C ASP A 59 6.35 15.95 -19.14
N GLY A 60 5.69 15.34 -20.13
CA GLY A 60 5.10 14.01 -20.00
C GLY A 60 6.12 12.88 -19.83
N PHE A 61 7.33 13.02 -20.39
CA PHE A 61 8.39 12.02 -20.25
C PHE A 61 8.94 12.01 -18.82
N ALA A 62 9.13 13.19 -18.22
CA ALA A 62 9.50 13.32 -16.82
C ALA A 62 8.47 12.67 -15.89
N GLY A 63 7.18 12.85 -16.20
CA GLY A 63 6.07 12.15 -15.54
C GLY A 63 6.17 10.63 -15.62
N ILE A 64 6.31 10.09 -16.83
CA ILE A 64 6.41 8.63 -17.04
C ILE A 64 7.66 8.08 -16.33
N GLY A 65 8.80 8.77 -16.43
CA GLY A 65 10.03 8.39 -15.74
C GLY A 65 9.85 8.31 -14.22
N LEU A 66 9.19 9.31 -13.63
CA LEU A 66 8.88 9.30 -12.20
C LEU A 66 7.91 8.16 -11.83
N MET A 67 6.94 7.85 -12.69
CA MET A 67 5.98 6.76 -12.45
C MET A 67 6.66 5.40 -12.45
N VAL A 68 7.56 5.16 -13.41
CA VAL A 68 8.36 3.93 -13.52
C VAL A 68 9.29 3.74 -12.33
N LEU A 69 9.74 4.82 -11.68
CA LEU A 69 10.56 4.75 -10.47
C LEU A 69 9.73 4.60 -9.19
N MET A 70 8.67 5.40 -9.03
CA MET A 70 7.81 5.41 -7.84
C MET A 70 7.05 4.10 -7.68
N PHE A 71 6.48 3.55 -8.76
CA PHE A 71 5.64 2.36 -8.67
C PHE A 71 6.39 1.16 -8.09
N PRO A 72 7.55 0.74 -8.61
CA PRO A 72 8.31 -0.37 -8.03
C PRO A 72 8.76 -0.08 -6.60
N PHE A 73 9.14 1.16 -6.29
CA PHE A 73 9.59 1.51 -4.94
C PHE A 73 8.47 1.34 -3.91
N VAL A 74 7.27 1.86 -4.17
CA VAL A 74 6.11 1.70 -3.29
C VAL A 74 5.64 0.25 -3.25
N PHE A 75 5.71 -0.46 -4.38
CA PHE A 75 5.36 -1.87 -4.46
C PHE A 75 6.30 -2.74 -3.60
N LEU A 76 7.60 -2.45 -3.57
CA LEU A 76 8.59 -3.13 -2.72
C LEU A 76 8.29 -2.96 -1.23
N ILE A 77 7.85 -1.77 -0.81
CA ILE A 77 7.38 -1.56 0.57
C ILE A 77 6.21 -2.50 0.89
N GLY A 78 5.27 -2.63 -0.05
CA GLY A 78 4.15 -3.57 0.07
C GLY A 78 4.60 -5.03 0.16
N ILE A 79 5.58 -5.45 -0.64
CA ILE A 79 6.19 -6.79 -0.55
C ILE A 79 6.79 -7.01 0.83
N ILE A 80 7.60 -6.08 1.34
CA ILE A 80 8.25 -6.19 2.64
C ILE A 80 7.20 -6.40 3.74
N LEU A 81 6.14 -5.60 3.74
CA LEU A 81 5.02 -5.75 4.69
C LEU A 81 4.35 -7.12 4.55
N LEU A 82 4.07 -7.57 3.33
CA LEU A 82 3.45 -8.88 3.09
C LEU A 82 4.33 -10.02 3.63
N LEU A 83 5.63 -9.99 3.35
CA LEU A 83 6.60 -10.98 3.83
C LEU A 83 6.68 -10.98 5.36
N MET A 84 6.74 -9.81 6.00
CA MET A 84 6.67 -9.71 7.46
C MET A 84 5.42 -10.39 8.01
N GLY A 85 4.28 -10.22 7.34
CA GLY A 85 3.03 -10.89 7.72
C GLY A 85 3.09 -12.40 7.55
N ILE A 86 3.55 -12.89 6.40
CA ILE A 86 3.65 -14.32 6.10
C ILE A 86 4.58 -15.03 7.09
N PHE A 87 5.74 -14.46 7.37
CA PHE A 87 6.75 -15.04 8.26
C PHE A 87 6.53 -14.76 9.75
N THR A 88 5.56 -13.92 10.11
CA THR A 88 5.19 -13.73 11.52
C THR A 88 4.63 -15.03 12.08
N LYS A 89 5.36 -15.66 13.02
CA LYS A 89 4.85 -16.79 13.79
C LYS A 89 3.70 -16.33 14.70
N THR A 90 2.57 -17.02 14.62
CA THR A 90 1.50 -16.90 15.62
C THR A 90 2.06 -17.41 16.94
N LYS A 91 2.11 -16.56 17.98
CA LYS A 91 2.32 -17.04 19.35
C LYS A 91 1.18 -18.00 19.66
N GLN A 92 1.44 -19.30 19.64
CA GLN A 92 0.58 -20.25 20.34
C GLN A 92 0.80 -19.95 21.83
N VAL A 93 -0.26 -19.55 22.52
CA VAL A 93 -0.24 -19.60 23.98
C VAL A 93 -0.23 -21.09 24.30
N GLU A 94 0.93 -21.61 24.69
CA GLU A 94 1.02 -22.96 25.25
C GLU A 94 0.14 -22.96 26.51
N ILE A 95 -1.03 -23.59 26.39
CA ILE A 95 -1.84 -23.95 27.55
C ILE A 95 -1.19 -25.23 28.08
N SER A 96 -0.08 -25.08 28.82
CA SER A 96 0.58 -26.20 29.52
C SER A 96 0.49 -26.09 31.05
N ASP A 97 -0.13 -25.05 31.59
CA ASP A 97 -0.09 -24.76 33.03
C ASP A 97 -1.48 -24.85 33.70
N PHE A 98 -2.25 -25.90 33.40
CA PHE A 98 -3.41 -26.32 34.19
C PHE A 98 -3.40 -27.82 34.44
#